data_AF-A0A9N9KI45-F1
#
_entry.id   AF-A0A9N9KI45-F1
#
_cell.length_a   1.000
_cell.length_b   1.000
_cell.length_c   1.000
_cell.angle_alpha   90.00
_cell.angle_beta   90.00
_cell.angle_gamma   90.00
#
_symmetry.space_group_name_H-M   'P 1'
#
loop_
_entity.id
_entity.type
_entity.pdbx_description
1 polymer ?
#
loop_
_entity_poly.entity_id
_entity_poly.type
_entity_poly.pdbx_seq_one_letter_code
_entity_poly.pdbx_strand_id
1 'polypeptide(L)'
;KRWLNILGCRFEKYKKGIYFDGHKREDVVEYWKRFLKEMRTLERRMVRYEGSIMEPILLVLGVGEQELILVTHDECSFCSNDGKRGIWVHDEKMPLRKKGNGKSIMRRRKKKNPNISAEACCYFTPGKNQENYWMVEHLLKQIKEKAIHIFEAKFPNATAIFAFDNSMNHLVFADDALVMQRMNKGPEGKQSIMRLTIFINNNGQLIEQEMVFENNYSDPNLRRKPKGIKRVLEERSLWKKGLNLECLMCKKKENSEQIDCCLRRIMASQPDFLAQKSAIVELIEVDIVTIRRFARKSWRYMELYHKRLTGKLAERACKKFKSHRRISQKELTLFLQEN
;
A
#
# COMPACT_ATOMS: atom_id res chain seq x y z
N LYS A 1 26.18 34.52 10.47
CA LYS A 1 24.80 34.85 10.03
C LYS A 1 24.63 36.35 9.77
N ARG A 2 24.78 37.26 10.76
CA ARG A 2 24.63 38.73 10.52
C ARG A 2 25.44 39.25 9.32
N TRP A 3 26.71 38.84 9.17
CA TRP A 3 27.58 39.28 8.07
C TRP A 3 27.08 38.94 6.66
N LEU A 4 26.33 37.86 6.47
CA LEU A 4 25.80 37.48 5.14
C LEU A 4 24.75 38.49 4.65
N ASN A 5 23.92 39.01 5.55
CA ASN A 5 22.95 40.05 5.20
C ASN A 5 23.64 41.38 4.83
N ILE A 6 24.81 41.67 5.40
CA ILE A 6 25.60 42.88 5.10
C ILE A 6 26.20 42.79 3.68
N LEU A 7 26.59 41.59 3.25
CA LEU A 7 27.01 41.29 1.87
C LEU A 7 25.82 41.04 0.92
N GLY A 8 24.66 41.65 1.15
CA GLY A 8 23.48 41.53 0.28
C GLY A 8 22.84 40.13 0.19
N CYS A 9 23.38 39.10 0.84
CA CYS A 9 22.86 37.73 0.72
C CYS A 9 21.52 37.57 1.44
N ARG A 10 20.50 37.09 0.73
CA ARG A 10 19.19 36.73 1.30
C ARG A 10 19.07 35.21 1.47
N PHE A 11 18.43 34.75 2.54
CA PHE A 11 18.20 33.32 2.78
C PHE A 11 16.81 32.91 2.30
N GLU A 12 16.75 32.20 1.17
CA GLU A 12 15.49 31.83 0.53
C GLU A 12 15.21 30.33 0.57
N LYS A 13 13.92 29.97 0.68
CA LYS A 13 13.45 28.59 0.58
C LYS A 13 13.09 28.29 -0.87
N TYR A 14 13.76 27.31 -1.45
CA TYR A 14 13.44 26.79 -2.77
C TYR A 14 12.02 26.16 -2.77
N LYS A 15 11.08 26.78 -3.50
CA LYS A 15 9.70 26.31 -3.67
C LYS A 15 9.57 25.59 -5.02
N LYS A 16 9.43 24.27 -5.02
CA LYS A 16 8.80 23.54 -6.14
C LYS A 16 7.27 23.67 -6.03
N GLY A 17 6.59 23.53 -7.17
CA GLY A 17 5.20 23.93 -7.38
C GLY A 17 4.15 23.32 -6.44
N ILE A 18 2.94 23.87 -6.53
CA ILE A 18 1.81 23.61 -5.63
C ILE A 18 1.36 22.15 -5.79
N TYR A 19 1.69 21.32 -4.79
CA TYR A 19 1.08 20.01 -4.64
C TYR A 19 -0.30 20.19 -3.99
N PHE A 20 -1.35 20.16 -4.81
CA PHE A 20 -2.72 20.03 -4.31
C PHE A 20 -2.89 18.62 -3.76
N ASP A 21 -2.92 18.49 -2.43
CA ASP A 21 -3.24 17.20 -1.85
C ASP A 21 -4.74 16.90 -2.08
N GLY A 22 -5.00 15.72 -2.61
CA GLY A 22 -6.36 15.23 -2.85
C GLY A 22 -7.00 14.62 -1.60
N HIS A 23 -6.49 14.90 -0.40
CA HIS A 23 -6.97 14.25 0.84
C HIS A 23 -8.36 14.73 1.26
N LYS A 24 -8.86 15.83 0.69
CA LYS A 24 -10.20 16.37 0.93
C LYS A 24 -11.28 15.83 -0.02
N ARG A 25 -10.93 15.01 -1.02
CA ARG A 25 -11.93 14.40 -1.90
C ARG A 25 -12.81 13.44 -1.08
N GLU A 26 -14.09 13.38 -1.42
CA GLU A 26 -15.11 12.67 -0.64
C GLU A 26 -14.82 11.17 -0.54
N ASP A 27 -14.36 10.55 -1.63
CA ASP A 27 -13.89 9.15 -1.69
C ASP A 27 -12.76 8.85 -0.68
N VAL A 28 -11.82 9.78 -0.51
CA VAL A 28 -10.71 9.65 0.45
C VAL A 28 -11.22 9.80 1.88
N VAL A 29 -12.13 10.73 2.12
CA VAL A 29 -12.71 10.98 3.46
C VAL A 29 -13.60 9.82 3.90
N GLU A 30 -14.38 9.24 3.00
CA GLU A 30 -15.19 8.04 3.26
C GLU A 30 -14.31 6.83 3.57
N TYR A 31 -13.30 6.57 2.73
CA TYR A 31 -12.29 5.54 2.98
C TYR A 31 -11.63 5.72 4.35
N TRP A 32 -11.29 6.95 4.75
CA TRP A 32 -10.75 7.24 6.08
C TRP A 32 -11.75 6.95 7.20
N LYS A 33 -13.04 7.27 7.06
CA LYS A 33 -14.07 6.95 8.07
C LYS A 33 -14.17 5.44 8.30
N ARG A 34 -14.24 4.64 7.22
CA ARG A 34 -14.24 3.17 7.29
C ARG A 34 -12.99 2.65 7.98
N PHE A 35 -11.83 3.11 7.50
CA PHE A 35 -10.53 2.71 8.04
C PHE A 35 -10.36 3.04 9.54
N LEU A 36 -10.81 4.21 10.00
CA LEU A 36 -10.74 4.58 11.42
C LEU A 36 -11.70 3.76 12.30
N LYS A 37 -12.81 3.25 11.75
CA LYS A 37 -13.70 2.30 12.43
C LYS A 37 -13.01 0.94 12.62
N GLU A 38 -12.37 0.42 11.58
CA GLU A 38 -11.57 -0.82 11.63
C GLU A 38 -10.39 -0.71 12.59
N MET A 39 -9.63 0.39 12.56
CA MET A 39 -8.52 0.57 13.51
C MET A 39 -8.96 0.59 14.98
N ARG A 40 -10.17 1.08 15.30
CA ARG A 40 -10.69 1.09 16.67
C ARG A 40 -11.00 -0.31 17.20
N THR A 41 -11.40 -1.26 16.35
CA THR A 41 -11.64 -2.65 16.79
C THR A 41 -10.31 -3.35 17.09
N LEU A 42 -9.32 -3.17 16.23
CA LEU A 42 -7.96 -3.72 16.38
C LEU A 42 -7.22 -3.09 17.57
N GLU A 43 -7.41 -1.78 17.80
CA GLU A 43 -6.76 -1.04 18.88
C GLU A 43 -7.05 -1.59 20.28
N ARG A 44 -8.22 -2.20 20.53
CA ARG A 44 -8.53 -2.81 21.84
C ARG A 44 -7.50 -3.87 22.25
N ARG A 45 -6.86 -4.53 21.28
CA ARG A 45 -5.85 -5.57 21.48
C ARG A 45 -4.39 -5.07 21.31
N MET A 46 -4.17 -3.76 21.11
CA MET A 46 -2.83 -3.17 20.97
C MET A 46 -2.38 -2.49 22.27
N VAL A 47 -1.16 -2.78 22.75
CA VAL A 47 -0.65 -2.12 23.97
C VAL A 47 -0.59 -0.59 23.79
N ARG A 48 -1.32 0.10 24.66
CA ARG A 48 -1.26 1.56 24.81
C ARG A 48 -0.22 1.91 25.87
N TYR A 49 0.31 3.13 25.80
CA TYR A 49 1.33 3.60 26.73
C TYR A 49 0.99 5.01 27.22
N GLU A 50 1.30 5.30 28.47
CA GLU A 50 0.98 6.56 29.16
C GLU A 50 2.19 7.10 29.95
N GLY A 51 2.06 8.32 30.48
CA GLY A 51 3.12 9.00 31.22
C GLY A 51 4.28 9.52 30.36
N SER A 52 5.17 10.29 30.97
CA SER A 52 6.43 10.76 30.37
C SER A 52 7.43 9.62 30.16
N ILE A 53 7.39 8.62 31.03
CA ILE A 53 8.24 7.42 31.04
C ILE A 53 7.73 6.29 30.14
N MET A 54 6.58 6.46 29.47
CA MET A 54 6.03 5.51 28.50
C MET A 54 5.71 4.13 29.10
N GLU A 55 5.03 4.10 30.24
CA GLU A 55 4.58 2.84 30.88
C GLU A 55 3.46 2.17 30.07
N PRO A 56 3.45 0.82 29.96
CA PRO A 56 2.39 0.10 29.27
C PRO A 56 1.11 0.08 30.11
N ILE A 57 -0.01 0.47 29.49
CA ILE A 57 -1.34 0.21 30.04
C ILE A 57 -1.63 -1.28 29.80
N LEU A 58 -1.97 -2.01 30.87
CA LEU A 58 -2.32 -3.43 30.79
C LEU A 58 -3.49 -3.66 29.81
N LEU A 59 -3.33 -4.66 28.95
CA LEU A 59 -4.36 -5.08 28.00
C LEU A 59 -5.38 -5.97 28.70
N VAL A 60 -6.67 -5.66 28.49
CA VAL A 60 -7.78 -6.57 28.83
C VAL A 60 -8.17 -7.31 27.55
N LEU A 61 -7.62 -8.52 27.41
CA LEU A 61 -7.89 -9.44 26.30
C LEU A 61 -9.03 -10.39 26.68
N GLY A 62 -9.90 -10.70 25.73
CA GLY A 62 -10.92 -11.75 25.87
C GLY A 62 -10.30 -13.15 25.78
N VAL A 63 -11.08 -14.16 26.16
CA VAL A 63 -10.68 -15.58 26.03
C VAL A 63 -10.36 -15.87 24.56
N GLY A 64 -9.14 -16.38 24.30
CA GLY A 64 -8.64 -16.67 22.95
C GLY A 64 -8.05 -15.48 22.18
N GLU A 65 -8.04 -14.26 22.74
CA GLU A 65 -7.45 -13.11 22.06
C GLU A 65 -5.95 -12.96 22.33
N GLN A 66 -5.17 -12.77 21.27
CA GLN A 66 -3.75 -12.40 21.35
C GLN A 66 -3.53 -10.89 21.25
N GLU A 67 -2.41 -10.40 21.80
CA GLU A 67 -1.93 -9.04 21.55
C GLU A 67 -1.73 -8.80 20.04
N LEU A 68 -2.13 -7.62 19.56
CA LEU A 68 -1.92 -7.18 18.19
C LEU A 68 -0.76 -6.19 18.13
N ILE A 69 0.23 -6.47 17.26
CA ILE A 69 1.43 -5.65 17.14
C ILE A 69 1.56 -5.10 15.72
N LEU A 70 1.49 -3.77 15.61
CA LEU A 70 1.56 -3.08 14.33
C LEU A 70 2.99 -3.02 13.77
N VAL A 71 3.25 -3.80 12.73
CA VAL A 71 4.48 -3.81 11.95
C VAL A 71 4.37 -2.85 10.76
N THR A 72 4.85 -1.61 10.92
CA THR A 72 4.86 -0.63 9.82
C THR A 72 6.04 -0.85 8.88
N HIS A 73 5.78 -0.84 7.58
CA HIS A 73 6.75 -0.80 6.51
C HIS A 73 6.62 0.51 5.70
N ASP A 74 7.75 1.10 5.29
CA ASP A 74 7.86 2.37 4.57
C ASP A 74 9.14 2.39 3.70
N GLU A 75 9.06 3.03 2.54
CA GLU A 75 10.16 3.12 1.56
C GLU A 75 10.66 4.57 1.46
N CYS A 76 11.96 4.78 1.61
CA CYS A 76 12.58 6.10 1.52
C CYS A 76 13.74 6.08 0.53
N SER A 77 13.60 6.82 -0.57
CA SER A 77 14.70 7.18 -1.46
C SER A 77 15.43 8.43 -0.94
N PHE A 78 16.76 8.36 -0.93
CA PHE A 78 17.65 9.49 -0.71
C PHE A 78 18.45 9.72 -1.99
N CYS A 79 18.38 10.92 -2.55
CA CYS A 79 19.04 11.25 -3.79
C CYS A 79 20.26 12.16 -3.54
N SER A 80 21.32 12.04 -4.35
CA SER A 80 22.54 12.85 -4.19
C SER A 80 22.27 14.35 -4.22
N ASN A 81 21.22 14.79 -4.93
CA ASN A 81 20.84 16.20 -5.03
C ASN A 81 19.77 16.64 -4.00
N ASP A 82 19.46 15.83 -2.98
CA ASP A 82 18.58 16.19 -1.84
C ASP A 82 19.25 17.20 -0.86
N GLY A 83 20.09 18.09 -1.39
CA GLY A 83 20.77 19.14 -0.65
C GLY A 83 19.82 20.18 -0.05
N LYS A 84 20.32 20.89 0.97
CA LYS A 84 19.62 21.88 1.81
C LYS A 84 18.57 22.70 1.02
N ARG A 85 17.32 22.71 1.51
CA ARG A 85 16.19 23.42 0.85
C ARG A 85 16.23 24.94 1.00
N GLY A 86 17.08 25.45 1.90
CA GLY A 86 17.38 26.87 2.03
C GLY A 86 18.78 27.16 1.50
N ILE A 87 18.90 28.18 0.67
CA ILE A 87 20.16 28.66 0.09
C ILE A 87 20.32 30.15 0.41
N TRP A 88 21.57 30.61 0.49
CA TRP A 88 21.89 32.04 0.47
C TRP A 88 22.06 32.46 -0.99
N VAL A 89 21.39 33.54 -1.38
CA VAL A 89 21.40 34.09 -2.75
C VAL A 89 22.00 35.49 -2.70
N HIS A 90 23.00 35.76 -3.54
CA HIS A 90 23.64 37.07 -3.74
C HIS A 90 23.13 37.65 -5.07
N ASP A 91 22.85 38.96 -5.12
CA ASP A 91 22.37 39.71 -6.31
C ASP A 91 21.24 39.05 -7.11
N GLU A 92 20.26 38.45 -6.43
CA GLU A 92 19.05 37.80 -7.01
C GLU A 92 19.32 36.63 -7.99
N LYS A 93 20.58 36.31 -8.28
CA LYS A 93 21.01 35.23 -9.18
C LYS A 93 20.91 33.88 -8.48
N MET A 94 19.78 33.21 -8.61
CA MET A 94 19.59 31.85 -8.09
C MET A 94 20.59 30.86 -8.74
N PRO A 95 21.44 30.16 -7.97
CA PRO A 95 22.33 29.15 -8.51
C PRO A 95 21.52 27.96 -9.06
N LEU A 96 21.68 27.68 -10.36
CA LEU A 96 21.01 26.59 -11.05
C LEU A 96 21.43 25.23 -10.48
N ARG A 97 20.48 24.46 -9.96
CA ARG A 97 20.71 23.06 -9.59
C ARG A 97 20.78 22.21 -10.86
N LYS A 98 21.68 21.22 -10.89
CA LYS A 98 21.71 20.19 -11.95
C LYS A 98 20.31 19.59 -12.13
N LYS A 99 19.85 19.46 -13.38
CA LYS A 99 18.55 18.90 -13.74
C LYS A 99 18.49 17.43 -13.33
N GLY A 100 17.51 17.05 -12.50
CA GLY A 100 17.35 15.69 -11.98
C GLY A 100 17.88 15.49 -10.55
N ASN A 101 17.52 14.37 -9.92
CA ASN A 101 17.78 14.13 -8.51
C ASN A 101 19.20 13.55 -8.21
N GLY A 102 19.96 13.18 -9.25
CA GLY A 102 21.25 12.49 -9.10
C GLY A 102 21.10 10.99 -8.85
N LYS A 103 22.17 10.30 -8.42
CA LYS A 103 22.06 8.90 -7.98
C LYS A 103 21.14 8.80 -6.77
N SER A 104 20.43 7.70 -6.63
CA SER A 104 19.57 7.46 -5.47
C SER A 104 19.99 6.21 -4.70
N ILE A 105 19.72 6.21 -3.40
CA ILE A 105 19.84 5.06 -2.51
C ILE A 105 18.47 4.91 -1.85
N MET A 106 17.82 3.79 -2.06
CA MET A 106 16.63 3.44 -1.29
C MET A 106 17.08 2.75 -0.01
N ARG A 107 16.63 3.26 1.14
CA ARG A 107 16.82 2.63 2.45
C ARG A 107 15.47 2.34 3.07
N ARG A 108 15.22 1.07 3.35
CA ARG A 108 13.95 0.55 3.85
C ARG A 108 14.10 0.14 5.31
N ARG A 109 13.49 0.87 6.26
CA ARG A 109 13.89 0.86 7.68
C ARG A 109 12.83 0.26 8.62
N LYS A 110 13.05 -0.95 9.13
CA LYS A 110 12.40 -1.46 10.37
C LYS A 110 13.22 -0.93 11.58
N LYS A 111 12.60 -0.68 12.74
CA LYS A 111 13.36 -0.21 13.92
C LYS A 111 14.28 -1.33 14.43
N LYS A 112 15.55 -1.00 14.75
CA LYS A 112 16.45 -1.88 15.52
C LYS A 112 15.78 -2.33 16.82
N ASN A 113 16.03 -3.58 17.19
CA ASN A 113 15.80 -4.11 18.54
C ASN A 113 17.18 -4.51 19.09
N PRO A 114 17.61 -4.10 20.29
CA PRO A 114 18.95 -4.42 20.79
C PRO A 114 19.19 -5.93 20.94
N ASN A 115 18.15 -6.71 21.22
CA ASN A 115 18.28 -8.16 21.46
C ASN A 115 18.13 -9.03 20.19
N ILE A 116 18.11 -8.44 18.98
CA ILE A 116 18.03 -9.20 17.71
C ILE A 116 19.09 -8.67 16.75
N SER A 117 20.07 -9.53 16.44
CA SER A 117 21.21 -9.23 15.56
C SER A 117 20.79 -8.83 14.14
N ALA A 118 19.64 -9.33 13.66
CA ALA A 118 19.15 -9.08 12.31
C ALA A 118 18.34 -7.78 12.20
N GLU A 119 18.80 -6.84 11.38
CA GLU A 119 17.94 -5.78 10.83
C GLU A 119 17.16 -6.29 9.61
N ALA A 120 15.84 -6.09 9.59
CA ALA A 120 15.05 -6.18 8.36
C ALA A 120 15.30 -4.98 7.41
N CYS A 121 16.43 -4.29 7.55
CA CYS A 121 16.81 -3.16 6.71
C CYS A 121 17.38 -3.67 5.40
N CYS A 122 16.94 -3.10 4.29
CA CYS A 122 17.55 -3.33 2.98
C CYS A 122 18.00 -1.99 2.40
N TYR A 123 19.20 -2.01 1.81
CA TYR A 123 19.71 -0.96 0.94
C TYR A 123 19.55 -1.44 -0.50
N PHE A 124 19.22 -0.52 -1.39
CA PHE A 124 19.03 -0.81 -2.80
C PHE A 124 19.43 0.43 -3.62
N THR A 125 20.11 0.22 -4.74
CA THR A 125 20.68 1.27 -5.60
C THR A 125 19.97 1.28 -6.96
N PRO A 126 18.94 2.13 -7.14
CA PRO A 126 18.10 2.09 -8.33
C PRO A 126 18.83 2.62 -9.57
N GLY A 127 18.83 1.85 -10.64
CA GLY A 127 19.33 2.30 -11.94
C GLY A 127 19.42 1.20 -12.99
N LYS A 128 19.27 1.58 -14.27
CA LYS A 128 19.38 0.68 -15.45
C LYS A 128 20.76 -0.01 -15.56
N ASN A 129 21.78 0.56 -14.94
CA ASN A 129 23.16 0.04 -14.89
C ASN A 129 23.55 -0.33 -13.43
N GLN A 130 22.57 -0.61 -12.58
CA GLN A 130 22.73 -0.99 -11.16
C GLN A 130 21.74 -2.13 -10.83
N GLU A 131 21.13 -2.15 -9.64
CA GLU A 131 20.24 -3.23 -9.19
C GLU A 131 18.82 -3.18 -9.81
N ASN A 132 18.65 -2.47 -10.94
CA ASN A 132 17.38 -2.18 -11.60
C ASN A 132 16.41 -1.36 -10.72
N TYR A 133 15.12 -1.70 -10.71
CA TYR A 133 14.08 -1.03 -9.92
C TYR A 133 13.57 -1.96 -8.83
N TRP A 134 13.14 -1.37 -7.70
CA TRP A 134 12.55 -2.13 -6.61
C TRP A 134 11.16 -2.62 -7.00
N MET A 135 11.00 -3.95 -7.06
CA MET A 135 9.81 -4.65 -7.53
C MET A 135 9.14 -5.46 -6.40
N VAL A 136 7.93 -5.96 -6.62
CA VAL A 136 7.13 -6.62 -5.56
C VAL A 136 7.82 -7.87 -5.01
N GLU A 137 8.57 -8.62 -5.82
CA GLU A 137 9.24 -9.87 -5.44
C GLU A 137 10.32 -9.62 -4.38
N HIS A 138 11.06 -8.52 -4.50
CA HIS A 138 12.06 -8.09 -3.50
C HIS A 138 11.40 -7.79 -2.13
N LEU A 139 10.21 -7.19 -2.19
CA LEU A 139 9.39 -6.86 -1.03
C LEU A 139 8.77 -8.12 -0.39
N LEU A 140 8.23 -9.05 -1.18
CA LEU A 140 7.74 -10.35 -0.72
C LEU A 140 8.87 -11.16 -0.06
N LYS A 141 10.03 -11.25 -0.72
CA LYS A 141 11.25 -11.90 -0.21
C LYS A 141 11.65 -11.33 1.16
N GLN A 142 11.71 -10.00 1.29
CA GLN A 142 12.03 -9.35 2.56
C GLN A 142 10.97 -9.54 3.65
N ILE A 143 9.68 -9.66 3.31
CA ILE A 143 8.64 -10.00 4.29
C ILE A 143 8.89 -11.41 4.81
N LYS A 144 8.97 -12.39 3.90
CA LYS A 144 9.09 -13.82 4.19
C LYS A 144 10.38 -14.14 4.95
N GLU A 145 11.54 -13.80 4.39
CA GLU A 145 12.86 -14.23 4.90
C GLU A 145 13.37 -13.40 6.09
N LYS A 146 12.78 -12.23 6.37
CA LYS A 146 13.26 -11.33 7.43
C LYS A 146 12.15 -10.80 8.32
N ALA A 147 11.11 -10.20 7.74
CA ALA A 147 10.17 -9.42 8.54
C ALA A 147 9.27 -10.28 9.45
N ILE A 148 8.92 -11.49 9.00
CA ILE A 148 8.14 -12.50 9.75
C ILE A 148 9.02 -13.14 10.84
N HIS A 149 10.17 -13.73 10.51
CA HIS A 149 11.05 -14.35 11.51
C HIS A 149 11.51 -13.40 12.62
N ILE A 150 11.83 -12.13 12.29
CA ILE A 150 12.16 -11.10 13.30
C ILE A 150 10.94 -10.74 14.17
N PHE A 151 9.72 -10.93 13.67
CA PHE A 151 8.51 -10.74 14.44
C PHE A 151 8.27 -11.92 15.40
N GLU A 152 8.24 -13.15 14.87
CA GLU A 152 8.01 -14.40 15.62
C GLU A 152 9.00 -14.53 16.79
N ALA A 153 10.30 -14.34 16.52
CA ALA A 153 11.35 -14.40 17.53
C ALA A 153 11.27 -13.28 18.59
N LYS A 154 10.57 -12.17 18.30
CA LYS A 154 10.41 -11.06 19.25
C LYS A 154 9.10 -11.14 20.04
N PHE A 155 8.06 -11.67 19.44
CA PHE A 155 6.68 -11.58 19.91
C PHE A 155 5.94 -12.91 19.68
N PRO A 156 6.39 -14.01 20.32
CA PRO A 156 5.91 -15.37 20.01
C PRO A 156 4.41 -15.59 20.27
N ASN A 157 3.81 -14.81 21.16
CA ASN A 157 2.40 -14.94 21.57
C ASN A 157 1.50 -13.80 21.07
N ALA A 158 1.91 -13.09 20.01
CA ALA A 158 1.19 -11.95 19.46
C ALA A 158 0.98 -12.10 17.94
N THR A 159 -0.07 -11.44 17.42
CA THR A 159 -0.35 -11.43 15.98
C THR A 159 0.22 -10.17 15.33
N ALA A 160 0.93 -10.31 14.21
CA ALA A 160 1.47 -9.19 13.46
C ALA A 160 0.40 -8.53 12.58
N ILE A 161 0.23 -7.21 12.69
CA ILE A 161 -0.51 -6.43 11.68
C ILE A 161 0.49 -5.67 10.81
N PHE A 162 0.67 -6.11 9.57
CA PHE A 162 1.57 -5.45 8.64
C PHE A 162 0.92 -4.26 7.93
N ALA A 163 1.46 -3.07 8.17
CA ALA A 163 0.98 -1.81 7.61
C ALA A 163 1.94 -1.23 6.56
N PHE A 164 1.52 -1.27 5.30
CA PHE A 164 2.16 -0.66 4.14
C PHE A 164 1.45 0.64 3.71
N ASP A 165 2.04 1.37 2.77
CA ASP A 165 1.35 2.45 2.06
C ASP A 165 0.57 1.94 0.83
N ASN A 166 0.00 2.84 0.04
CA ASN A 166 -0.79 2.51 -1.16
C ASN A 166 0.05 2.62 -2.45
N SER A 167 1.36 2.31 -2.39
CA SER A 167 2.20 2.20 -3.58
C SER A 167 1.63 1.18 -4.57
N MET A 168 1.76 1.42 -5.89
CA MET A 168 1.28 0.50 -6.93
C MET A 168 1.97 -0.87 -6.83
N ASN A 169 3.22 -0.93 -6.36
CA ASN A 169 3.93 -2.17 -6.08
C ASN A 169 3.20 -3.06 -5.05
N HIS A 170 2.33 -2.49 -4.21
CA HIS A 170 1.55 -3.24 -3.22
C HIS A 170 0.21 -3.77 -3.75
N LEU A 171 -0.17 -3.39 -4.97
CA LEU A 171 -1.39 -3.81 -5.66
C LEU A 171 -1.12 -4.88 -6.73
N VAL A 172 0.15 -5.30 -6.90
CA VAL A 172 0.52 -6.34 -7.86
C VAL A 172 0.00 -7.70 -7.37
N PHE A 173 -0.79 -8.36 -8.22
CA PHE A 173 -1.23 -9.74 -8.05
C PHE A 173 -0.11 -10.73 -8.39
N ALA A 174 -0.10 -11.89 -7.74
CA ALA A 174 0.81 -12.99 -8.08
C ALA A 174 0.71 -13.37 -9.56
N ASP A 175 1.74 -13.96 -10.15
CA ASP A 175 1.82 -14.20 -11.60
C ASP A 175 0.70 -15.12 -12.13
N ASP A 176 0.28 -16.07 -11.30
CA ASP A 176 -0.77 -17.07 -11.53
C ASP A 176 -2.18 -16.61 -11.15
N ALA A 177 -2.34 -15.41 -10.57
CA ALA A 177 -3.63 -14.91 -10.10
C ALA A 177 -4.64 -14.65 -11.26
N LEU A 178 -5.93 -14.75 -10.93
CA LEU A 178 -7.06 -14.59 -11.87
C LEU A 178 -7.28 -13.14 -12.29
N VAL A 179 -6.37 -12.61 -13.12
CA VAL A 179 -6.41 -11.23 -13.59
C VAL A 179 -6.90 -11.19 -15.03
N MET A 180 -8.18 -10.90 -15.24
CA MET A 180 -8.85 -10.83 -16.56
C MET A 180 -8.02 -10.11 -17.65
N GLN A 181 -7.30 -9.04 -17.30
CA GLN A 181 -6.50 -8.25 -18.24
C GLN A 181 -5.33 -9.04 -18.86
N ARG A 182 -4.88 -10.11 -18.18
CA ARG A 182 -3.85 -11.04 -18.64
C ARG A 182 -4.39 -12.16 -19.56
N MET A 183 -5.70 -12.19 -19.83
CA MET A 183 -6.34 -13.18 -20.70
C MET A 183 -6.63 -12.64 -22.11
N ASN A 184 -6.51 -13.53 -23.09
CA ASN A 184 -6.87 -13.31 -24.49
C ASN A 184 -8.28 -13.86 -24.78
N LYS A 185 -8.84 -13.56 -25.96
CA LYS A 185 -10.17 -14.07 -26.36
C LYS A 185 -10.17 -15.59 -26.56
N GLY A 186 -9.14 -16.10 -27.25
CA GLY A 186 -8.83 -17.52 -27.42
C GLY A 186 -7.47 -17.86 -26.80
N PRO A 187 -7.01 -19.13 -26.88
CA PRO A 187 -5.77 -19.62 -26.28
C PRO A 187 -4.49 -19.26 -27.07
N GLU A 188 -4.61 -18.33 -28.02
CA GLU A 188 -3.53 -17.91 -28.92
C GLU A 188 -2.74 -16.72 -28.35
N GLY A 189 -1.50 -16.57 -28.81
CA GLY A 189 -0.59 -15.51 -28.40
C GLY A 189 -0.04 -15.69 -26.98
N LYS A 190 0.59 -14.63 -26.46
CA LYS A 190 1.12 -14.62 -25.09
C LYS A 190 -0.03 -14.33 -24.10
N GLN A 191 -0.34 -15.30 -23.26
CA GLN A 191 -1.31 -15.20 -22.15
C GLN A 191 -0.67 -15.78 -20.88
N SER A 192 -1.02 -15.25 -19.71
CA SER A 192 -0.57 -15.81 -18.42
C SER A 192 -1.22 -17.16 -18.13
N ILE A 193 -0.42 -18.08 -17.59
CA ILE A 193 -0.91 -19.30 -16.95
C ILE A 193 -1.53 -18.89 -15.61
N MET A 194 -2.78 -19.30 -15.36
CA MET A 194 -3.53 -18.96 -14.17
C MET A 194 -3.80 -20.20 -13.32
N ARG A 195 -3.93 -20.01 -12.00
CA ARG A 195 -4.25 -21.05 -11.04
C ARG A 195 -5.67 -21.62 -11.25
N LEU A 196 -5.88 -22.83 -10.75
CA LEU A 196 -7.21 -23.44 -10.57
C LEU A 196 -8.11 -22.47 -9.79
N THR A 197 -9.39 -22.40 -10.17
CA THR A 197 -10.39 -21.60 -9.47
C THR A 197 -11.63 -22.41 -9.14
N ILE A 198 -12.43 -21.94 -8.18
CA ILE A 198 -13.76 -22.46 -7.88
C ILE A 198 -14.76 -21.32 -8.12
N PHE A 199 -15.78 -21.58 -8.94
CA PHE A 199 -16.87 -20.63 -9.17
C PHE A 199 -18.22 -21.24 -8.80
N ILE A 200 -19.20 -20.38 -8.51
CA ILE A 200 -20.58 -20.80 -8.25
C ILE A 200 -21.34 -20.76 -9.58
N ASN A 201 -21.94 -21.88 -10.00
CA ASN A 201 -22.74 -21.94 -11.21
C ASN A 201 -24.15 -21.35 -11.02
N ASN A 202 -24.94 -21.28 -12.09
CA ASN A 202 -26.33 -20.77 -12.05
C ASN A 202 -27.26 -21.56 -11.11
N ASN A 203 -26.88 -22.78 -10.72
CA ASN A 203 -27.62 -23.66 -9.80
C ASN A 203 -27.13 -23.55 -8.34
N GLY A 204 -26.21 -22.64 -8.03
CA GLY A 204 -25.64 -22.46 -6.69
C GLY A 204 -24.54 -23.48 -6.32
N GLN A 205 -24.10 -24.33 -7.25
CA GLN A 205 -23.10 -25.37 -7.00
C GLN A 205 -21.68 -24.82 -7.20
N LEU A 206 -20.75 -25.22 -6.33
CA LEU A 206 -19.32 -24.97 -6.48
C LEU A 206 -18.75 -25.88 -7.57
N ILE A 207 -18.11 -25.30 -8.58
CA ILE A 207 -17.45 -26.01 -9.68
C ILE A 207 -15.99 -25.59 -9.72
N GLU A 208 -15.09 -26.58 -9.67
CA GLU A 208 -13.67 -26.41 -9.99
C GLU A 208 -13.49 -26.14 -11.50
N GLN A 209 -12.74 -25.10 -11.83
CA GLN A 209 -12.42 -24.74 -13.21
C GLN A 209 -10.92 -24.61 -13.40
N GLU A 210 -10.38 -25.54 -14.18
CA GLU A 210 -9.03 -25.43 -14.73
C GLU A 210 -8.95 -24.27 -15.73
N MET A 211 -7.95 -23.40 -15.54
CA MET A 211 -7.69 -22.25 -16.42
C MET A 211 -6.71 -22.57 -17.56
N VAL A 212 -6.25 -23.82 -17.61
CA VAL A 212 -5.30 -24.37 -18.59
C VAL A 212 -5.91 -25.62 -19.21
N PHE A 213 -5.56 -25.95 -20.45
CA PHE A 213 -5.94 -27.24 -21.03
C PHE A 213 -5.06 -28.37 -20.47
N GLU A 214 -5.70 -29.48 -20.10
CA GLU A 214 -5.02 -30.67 -19.56
C GLU A 214 -3.96 -31.24 -20.52
N ASN A 215 -3.04 -32.04 -19.97
CA ASN A 215 -1.95 -32.67 -20.72
C ASN A 215 -2.43 -33.78 -21.69
N ASN A 216 -3.61 -34.34 -21.45
CA ASN A 216 -4.28 -35.38 -22.25
C ASN A 216 -5.25 -34.79 -23.31
N TYR A 217 -5.39 -33.45 -23.39
CA TYR A 217 -6.45 -32.80 -24.18
C TYR A 217 -6.46 -33.23 -25.64
N SER A 218 -7.66 -33.36 -26.23
CA SER A 218 -7.87 -34.01 -27.53
C SER A 218 -7.12 -33.34 -28.69
N ASP A 219 -6.99 -32.02 -28.66
CA ASP A 219 -6.14 -31.28 -29.60
C ASP A 219 -4.70 -31.15 -29.02
N PRO A 220 -3.69 -31.79 -29.64
CA PRO A 220 -2.30 -31.70 -29.18
C PRO A 220 -1.76 -30.26 -29.15
N ASN A 221 -2.24 -29.38 -30.02
CA ASN A 221 -1.78 -27.99 -30.11
C ASN A 221 -2.29 -27.12 -28.95
N LEU A 222 -3.29 -27.57 -28.20
CA LEU A 222 -3.87 -26.83 -27.08
C LEU A 222 -3.40 -27.33 -25.71
N ARG A 223 -2.84 -28.54 -25.61
CA ARG A 223 -2.30 -29.11 -24.36
C ARG A 223 -1.39 -28.12 -23.63
N ARG A 224 -1.62 -27.95 -22.32
CA ARG A 224 -0.92 -27.00 -21.43
C ARG A 224 -1.02 -25.51 -21.82
N LYS A 225 -1.78 -25.13 -22.85
CA LYS A 225 -2.04 -23.70 -23.15
C LYS A 225 -3.11 -23.14 -22.22
N PRO A 226 -3.00 -21.86 -21.81
CA PRO A 226 -4.02 -21.22 -21.00
C PRO A 226 -5.31 -21.02 -21.82
N LYS A 227 -6.47 -21.22 -21.19
CA LYS A 227 -7.78 -21.06 -21.84
C LYS A 227 -8.09 -19.58 -22.06
N GLY A 228 -8.52 -19.22 -23.27
CA GLY A 228 -9.03 -17.87 -23.55
C GLY A 228 -10.39 -17.61 -22.91
N ILE A 229 -10.75 -16.33 -22.72
CA ILE A 229 -12.01 -15.90 -22.08
C ILE A 229 -13.24 -16.55 -22.73
N LYS A 230 -13.24 -16.76 -24.07
CA LYS A 230 -14.35 -17.45 -24.75
C LYS A 230 -14.61 -18.82 -24.12
N ARG A 231 -13.58 -19.67 -24.02
CA ARG A 231 -13.71 -21.03 -23.51
C ARG A 231 -14.11 -21.06 -22.04
N VAL A 232 -13.52 -20.18 -21.24
CA VAL A 232 -13.83 -20.04 -19.81
C VAL A 232 -15.28 -19.62 -19.59
N LEU A 233 -15.81 -18.69 -20.40
CA LEU A 233 -17.23 -18.27 -20.33
C LEU A 233 -18.19 -19.31 -20.91
N GLU A 234 -17.77 -20.10 -21.91
CA GLU A 234 -18.56 -21.25 -22.41
C GLU A 234 -18.71 -22.31 -21.30
N GLU A 235 -17.62 -22.66 -20.62
CA GLU A 235 -17.63 -23.58 -19.46
C GLU A 235 -18.48 -23.06 -18.28
N ARG A 236 -18.55 -21.74 -18.07
CA ARG A 236 -19.42 -21.11 -17.06
C ARG A 236 -20.88 -20.93 -17.50
N SER A 237 -21.26 -21.28 -18.73
CA SER A 237 -22.57 -20.94 -19.32
C SER A 237 -22.90 -19.44 -19.36
N LEU A 238 -21.86 -18.59 -19.49
CA LEU A 238 -21.95 -17.12 -19.54
C LEU A 238 -21.55 -16.52 -20.91
N TRP A 239 -21.26 -17.38 -21.90
CA TRP A 239 -20.87 -16.95 -23.23
C TRP A 239 -22.01 -16.27 -24.00
N LYS A 240 -21.77 -15.04 -24.47
CA LYS A 240 -22.68 -14.29 -25.35
C LYS A 240 -22.02 -14.02 -26.71
N LYS A 241 -22.72 -14.39 -27.79
CA LYS A 241 -22.29 -14.10 -29.17
C LYS A 241 -22.34 -12.58 -29.42
N GLY A 242 -21.56 -12.09 -30.39
CA GLY A 242 -21.52 -10.67 -30.78
C GLY A 242 -20.71 -9.74 -29.86
N LEU A 243 -20.31 -10.18 -28.66
CA LEU A 243 -19.50 -9.34 -27.76
C LEU A 243 -18.04 -9.19 -28.22
N ASN A 244 -17.58 -7.94 -28.14
CA ASN A 244 -16.16 -7.61 -28.24
C ASN A 244 -15.39 -8.06 -26.99
N LEU A 245 -14.09 -8.30 -27.14
CA LEU A 245 -13.20 -8.59 -26.02
C LEU A 245 -13.27 -7.44 -24.98
N GLU A 246 -13.18 -6.21 -25.47
CA GLU A 246 -13.27 -4.99 -24.66
C GLU A 246 -13.98 -3.88 -25.47
N CYS A 247 -15.02 -3.27 -24.90
CA CYS A 247 -15.74 -2.17 -25.53
C CYS A 247 -15.02 -0.82 -25.32
N LEU A 248 -15.39 0.22 -26.07
CA LEU A 248 -14.76 1.55 -25.96
C LEU A 248 -14.94 2.16 -24.56
N MET A 249 -16.10 1.98 -23.91
CA MET A 249 -16.37 2.50 -22.56
C MET A 249 -15.36 1.94 -21.54
N CYS A 250 -15.14 0.62 -21.56
CA CYS A 250 -14.15 -0.02 -20.69
C CYS A 250 -12.72 0.45 -21.00
N LYS A 251 -12.34 0.60 -22.27
CA LYS A 251 -11.02 1.13 -22.67
C LYS A 251 -10.78 2.56 -22.14
N LYS A 252 -11.82 3.39 -22.12
CA LYS A 252 -11.78 4.76 -21.57
C LYS A 252 -11.89 4.82 -20.05
N LYS A 253 -12.19 3.70 -19.38
CA LYS A 253 -12.50 3.60 -17.93
C LYS A 253 -13.70 4.46 -17.52
N GLU A 254 -14.67 4.61 -18.42
CA GLU A 254 -15.95 5.25 -18.11
C GLU A 254 -16.82 4.27 -17.30
N ASN A 255 -17.42 4.75 -16.21
CA ASN A 255 -18.26 3.90 -15.36
C ASN A 255 -19.57 3.56 -16.09
N SER A 256 -19.77 2.27 -16.35
CA SER A 256 -21.05 1.71 -16.75
C SER A 256 -21.44 0.60 -15.79
N GLU A 257 -22.67 0.63 -15.31
CA GLU A 257 -23.26 -0.42 -14.46
C GLU A 257 -23.50 -1.72 -15.26
N GLN A 258 -23.50 -1.65 -16.59
CA GLN A 258 -23.69 -2.80 -17.44
C GLN A 258 -22.51 -3.79 -17.33
N ILE A 259 -22.80 -4.97 -16.81
CA ILE A 259 -21.82 -6.05 -16.59
C ILE A 259 -21.50 -6.80 -17.90
N ASP A 260 -22.45 -6.87 -18.83
CA ASP A 260 -22.32 -7.69 -20.05
C ASP A 260 -21.88 -6.91 -21.31
N CYS A 261 -21.37 -5.70 -21.15
CA CYS A 261 -20.96 -4.83 -22.26
C CYS A 261 -19.76 -5.35 -23.07
N CYS A 262 -18.93 -6.24 -22.50
CA CYS A 262 -17.83 -6.94 -23.18
C CYS A 262 -17.37 -8.17 -22.41
N LEU A 263 -16.65 -9.09 -23.09
CA LEU A 263 -16.18 -10.34 -22.49
C LEU A 263 -15.28 -10.09 -21.26
N ARG A 264 -14.43 -9.05 -21.30
CA ARG A 264 -13.60 -8.62 -20.17
C ARG A 264 -14.42 -8.14 -18.97
N ARG A 265 -15.54 -7.45 -19.17
CA ARG A 265 -16.41 -6.99 -18.07
C ARG A 265 -17.13 -8.16 -17.40
N ILE A 266 -17.65 -9.10 -18.19
CA ILE A 266 -18.27 -10.35 -17.69
C ILE A 266 -17.27 -11.14 -16.84
N MET A 267 -16.06 -11.37 -17.35
CA MET A 267 -15.03 -12.11 -16.62
C MET A 267 -14.58 -11.39 -15.33
N ALA A 268 -14.38 -10.08 -15.38
CA ALA A 268 -13.96 -9.30 -14.22
C ALA A 268 -15.05 -9.10 -13.15
N SER A 269 -16.32 -9.35 -13.48
CA SER A 269 -17.43 -9.35 -12.53
C SER A 269 -17.62 -10.68 -11.78
N GLN A 270 -16.89 -11.72 -12.18
CA GLN A 270 -16.99 -13.03 -11.54
C GLN A 270 -16.47 -12.98 -10.09
N PRO A 271 -17.14 -13.63 -9.12
CA PRO A 271 -16.76 -13.55 -7.70
C PRO A 271 -15.31 -13.94 -7.43
N ASP A 272 -14.80 -14.97 -8.10
CA ASP A 272 -13.42 -15.48 -7.94
C ASP A 272 -12.36 -14.54 -8.52
N PHE A 273 -12.70 -13.78 -9.57
CA PHE A 273 -11.85 -12.71 -10.12
C PHE A 273 -11.88 -11.45 -9.24
N LEU A 274 -13.03 -11.12 -8.65
CA LEU A 274 -13.17 -10.02 -7.69
C LEU A 274 -12.49 -10.33 -6.34
N ALA A 275 -12.47 -11.59 -5.93
CA ALA A 275 -11.88 -12.05 -4.67
C ALA A 275 -10.34 -12.16 -4.71
N GLN A 276 -9.69 -11.99 -5.87
CA GLN A 276 -8.23 -12.02 -5.97
C GLN A 276 -7.59 -10.96 -5.06
N LYS A 277 -6.56 -11.36 -4.33
CA LYS A 277 -5.81 -10.50 -3.41
C LYS A 277 -4.45 -10.17 -4.03
N SER A 278 -3.89 -9.00 -3.70
CA SER A 278 -2.52 -8.70 -4.17
C SER A 278 -1.51 -9.64 -3.51
N ALA A 279 -0.37 -9.91 -4.14
CA ALA A 279 0.59 -10.94 -3.70
C ALA A 279 1.09 -10.71 -2.26
N ILE A 280 1.14 -9.45 -1.80
CA ILE A 280 1.51 -9.11 -0.41
C ILE A 280 0.41 -9.52 0.57
N VAL A 281 -0.85 -9.38 0.17
CA VAL A 281 -2.00 -9.78 0.97
C VAL A 281 -2.06 -11.30 1.01
N GLU A 282 -1.90 -12.00 -0.12
CA GLU A 282 -1.80 -13.48 -0.16
C GLU A 282 -0.64 -14.02 0.70
N LEU A 283 0.52 -13.35 0.73
CA LEU A 283 1.66 -13.75 1.55
C LEU A 283 1.45 -13.58 3.07
N ILE A 284 0.58 -12.65 3.48
CA ILE A 284 0.44 -12.22 4.88
C ILE A 284 -0.88 -12.72 5.50
N GLU A 285 -1.95 -12.85 4.71
CA GLU A 285 -3.24 -13.34 5.17
C GLU A 285 -3.32 -14.87 5.13
N VAL A 286 -2.68 -15.49 6.12
CA VAL A 286 -3.34 -16.57 6.85
C VAL A 286 -4.30 -15.89 7.85
N ASP A 287 -5.52 -16.42 8.00
CA ASP A 287 -6.69 -15.80 8.66
C ASP A 287 -6.34 -15.11 10.02
N ILE A 288 -6.78 -13.89 10.37
CA ILE A 288 -7.99 -13.11 9.99
C ILE A 288 -7.66 -11.69 9.45
N VAL A 289 -8.12 -11.43 8.23
CA VAL A 289 -8.61 -10.16 7.61
C VAL A 289 -8.06 -8.80 8.15
N THR A 290 -7.01 -8.33 7.46
CA THR A 290 -6.86 -6.99 6.83
C THR A 290 -6.79 -5.68 7.71
N ILE A 291 -5.65 -4.95 7.90
CA ILE A 291 -4.89 -4.01 7.00
C ILE A 291 -5.58 -2.62 6.79
N ARG A 292 -4.99 -1.39 6.88
CA ARG A 292 -3.60 -0.82 6.95
C ARG A 292 -3.55 0.66 7.45
N ARG A 293 -2.46 1.11 8.15
CA ARG A 293 -1.82 2.49 8.15
C ARG A 293 -2.04 3.47 9.37
N PHE A 294 -1.00 4.23 9.77
CA PHE A 294 -1.06 5.47 10.63
C PHE A 294 -1.15 5.47 12.19
N ALA A 295 -0.90 4.41 12.98
CA ALA A 295 -1.03 4.47 14.47
C ALA A 295 -0.15 5.50 15.26
N ARG A 296 0.69 6.32 14.61
CA ARG A 296 1.37 7.47 15.24
C ARG A 296 1.10 8.84 14.59
N LYS A 297 0.70 8.90 13.32
CA LYS A 297 0.31 10.18 12.68
C LYS A 297 -1.21 10.37 12.72
N SER A 298 -2.04 9.33 12.51
CA SER A 298 -3.49 9.46 12.66
C SER A 298 -3.93 9.43 14.10
N TRP A 299 -3.16 8.84 15.02
CA TRP A 299 -3.41 9.05 16.45
C TRP A 299 -3.36 10.53 16.82
N ARG A 300 -2.31 11.24 16.41
CA ARG A 300 -2.22 12.69 16.59
C ARG A 300 -3.31 13.46 15.85
N TYR A 301 -3.61 13.13 14.59
CA TYR A 301 -4.69 13.81 13.88
C TYR A 301 -6.07 13.53 14.50
N MET A 302 -6.40 12.29 14.87
CA MET A 302 -7.66 11.94 15.56
C MET A 302 -7.76 12.63 16.92
N GLU A 303 -6.68 12.66 17.70
CA GLU A 303 -6.63 13.36 18.98
C GLU A 303 -6.87 14.87 18.79
N LEU A 304 -6.24 15.48 17.78
CA LEU A 304 -6.46 16.88 17.43
C LEU A 304 -7.88 17.15 16.93
N TYR A 305 -8.46 16.27 16.12
CA TYR A 305 -9.84 16.38 15.64
C TYR A 305 -10.87 16.18 16.77
N HIS A 306 -10.65 15.25 17.71
CA HIS A 306 -11.47 15.10 18.91
C HIS A 306 -11.38 16.35 19.80
N LYS A 307 -10.20 17.00 19.86
CA LYS A 307 -9.97 18.30 20.51
C LYS A 307 -10.38 19.50 19.61
N ARG A 308 -11.18 19.26 18.56
CA ARG A 308 -11.78 20.24 17.63
C ARG A 308 -10.81 21.07 16.75
N LEU A 309 -9.51 20.76 16.68
CA LEU A 309 -8.60 21.42 15.72
C LEU A 309 -8.78 20.84 14.31
N THR A 310 -8.92 21.70 13.30
CA THR A 310 -9.07 21.29 11.89
C THR A 310 -8.07 21.98 10.95
N GLY A 311 -8.04 21.54 9.69
CA GLY A 311 -7.31 22.19 8.60
C GLY A 311 -5.81 22.41 8.87
N LYS A 312 -5.33 23.63 8.53
CA LYS A 312 -3.92 24.02 8.63
C LYS A 312 -3.41 24.06 10.08
N LEU A 313 -4.29 24.27 11.07
CA LEU A 313 -3.92 24.25 12.50
C LEU A 313 -3.54 22.82 12.95
N ALA A 314 -4.38 21.83 12.63
CA ALA A 314 -4.08 20.42 12.90
C ALA A 314 -2.79 19.96 12.19
N GLU A 315 -2.53 20.45 10.98
CA GLU A 315 -1.28 20.17 10.25
C GLU A 315 -0.05 20.81 10.92
N ARG A 316 -0.15 22.06 11.40
CA ARG A 316 0.90 22.72 12.18
C ARG A 316 1.18 22.00 13.50
N ALA A 317 0.15 21.63 14.25
CA ALA A 317 0.28 20.84 15.48
C ALA A 317 0.97 19.49 15.21
N CYS A 318 0.52 18.72 14.21
CA CYS A 318 1.17 17.46 13.82
C CYS A 318 2.63 17.62 13.33
N LYS A 319 3.01 18.80 12.86
CA LYS A 319 4.41 19.15 12.52
C LYS A 319 5.22 19.52 13.76
N LYS A 320 4.69 20.32 14.70
CA LYS A 320 5.33 20.68 15.99
C LYS A 320 5.57 19.43 16.83
N PHE A 321 4.53 18.61 17.02
CA PHE A 321 4.55 17.41 17.85
C PHE A 321 4.96 16.12 17.09
N LYS A 322 5.76 16.25 16.02
CA LYS A 322 6.14 15.11 15.14
C LYS A 322 6.89 13.98 15.88
N SER A 323 7.59 14.30 16.96
CA SER A 323 8.28 13.35 17.85
C SER A 323 7.38 12.69 18.90
N HIS A 324 6.27 13.34 19.29
CA HIS A 324 5.43 12.93 20.42
C HIS A 324 4.46 11.81 19.98
N ARG A 325 4.08 10.89 20.88
CA ARG A 325 3.10 9.82 20.55
C ARG A 325 1.64 10.24 20.78
N ARG A 326 1.41 11.13 21.74
CA ARG A 326 0.16 11.86 22.02
C ARG A 326 0.46 13.34 22.25
N ILE A 327 -0.56 14.18 22.31
CA ILE A 327 -0.45 15.63 22.62
C ILE A 327 -1.35 15.91 23.81
N SER A 328 -0.79 16.11 25.00
CA SER A 328 -1.58 16.36 26.22
C SER A 328 -2.44 17.62 26.09
N GLN A 329 -3.50 17.72 26.90
CA GLN A 329 -4.38 18.90 26.86
C GLN A 329 -3.61 20.19 27.18
N LYS A 330 -2.67 20.13 28.14
CA LYS A 330 -1.82 21.27 28.53
C LYS A 330 -0.91 21.74 27.39
N GLU A 331 -0.24 20.81 26.70
CA GLU A 331 0.61 21.13 25.53
C GLU A 331 -0.21 21.70 24.37
N LEU A 332 -1.45 21.23 24.20
CA LEU A 332 -2.34 21.75 23.17
C LEU A 332 -2.83 23.17 23.48
N THR A 333 -3.22 23.44 24.74
CA THR A 333 -3.62 24.79 25.17
C THR A 333 -2.48 25.79 25.00
N LEU A 334 -1.25 25.41 25.39
CA LEU A 334 -0.05 26.23 25.14
C LEU A 334 0.19 26.46 23.64
N PHE A 335 0.04 25.43 22.80
CA PHE A 335 0.16 25.58 21.35
C PHE A 335 -0.88 26.56 20.75
N LEU A 336 -2.11 26.56 21.28
CA LEU A 336 -3.20 27.47 20.89
C LEU A 336 -3.04 28.90 21.44
N GLN A 337 -2.21 29.11 22.46
CA GLN A 337 -1.84 30.45 22.93
C GLN A 337 -0.70 31.07 22.09
N GLU A 338 0.06 30.23 21.37
CA GLU A 338 1.18 30.64 20.51
C GLU A 338 0.81 30.79 19.01
N ASN A 339 -0.40 30.41 18.55
CA ASN A 339 -0.75 30.25 17.12
C ASN A 339 -2.20 30.58 16.78
#